data_AF-A0A1I2AQY6-F1
#
_entry.id   AF-A0A1I2AQY6-F1
#
_cell.length_a   1.000
_cell.length_b   1.000
_cell.length_c   1.000
_cell.angle_alpha   90.00
_cell.angle_beta   90.00
_cell.angle_gamma   90.00
#
_symmetry.space_group_name_H-M   'P 1'
#
loop_
_entity.id
_entity.type
_entity.pdbx_description
1 polymer ?
#
loop_
_entity_poly.entity_id
_entity_poly.type
_entity_poly.pdbx_seq_one_letter_code
_entity_poly.pdbx_strand_id
1 'polypeptide(L)'
;MLAAWDQACVVRAGFDTTADSGYGVKEAADAVSRIAEATVRYGSDQLGRGTVVLLGQAVRSMGTGPAADRRAHLVSSFTKTLADKLTGLTETWPDLVEAADLPMVHKVVGLAMAGHTDLLTWRDEFGPVPEGEHHAMTAALALTAEFVDLVDGPGACGRRLLAELENDLG
;
A
#
# COMPACT_ATOMS: atom_id res chain seq x y z
N MET A 1 -0.37 -12.06 -5.04
CA MET A 1 -0.30 -10.70 -5.64
C MET A 1 -1.67 -10.14 -5.99
N LEU A 2 -2.48 -10.74 -6.88
CA LEU A 2 -3.84 -10.25 -7.16
C LEU A 2 -4.73 -10.08 -5.91
N ALA A 3 -4.68 -11.03 -4.97
CA ALA A 3 -5.43 -10.93 -3.72
C ALA A 3 -4.94 -9.77 -2.81
N ALA A 4 -3.62 -9.50 -2.78
CA ALA A 4 -3.07 -8.36 -2.04
C ALA A 4 -3.46 -7.02 -2.69
N TRP A 5 -3.53 -6.97 -4.02
CA TRP A 5 -4.07 -5.81 -4.73
C TRP A 5 -5.56 -5.58 -4.45
N ASP A 6 -6.37 -6.64 -4.43
CA ASP A 6 -7.80 -6.55 -4.07
C ASP A 6 -7.96 -5.95 -2.66
N GLN A 7 -7.20 -6.43 -1.67
CA GLN A 7 -7.19 -5.86 -0.31
C GLN A 7 -6.88 -4.36 -0.29
N ALA A 8 -5.88 -3.92 -1.06
CA ALA A 8 -5.56 -2.48 -1.17
C ALA A 8 -6.69 -1.69 -1.84
N CYS A 9 -7.40 -2.25 -2.83
CA CYS A 9 -8.58 -1.61 -3.42
C CYS A 9 -9.72 -1.46 -2.41
N VAL A 10 -9.94 -2.45 -1.53
CA VAL A 10 -10.93 -2.36 -0.46
C VAL A 10 -10.61 -1.24 0.51
N VAL A 11 -9.37 -1.20 1.01
CA VAL A 11 -8.92 -0.15 1.93
C VAL A 11 -9.05 1.23 1.30
N ARG A 12 -8.63 1.36 0.03
CA ARG A 12 -8.74 2.61 -0.73
C ARG A 12 -10.19 3.10 -0.85
N ALA A 13 -11.14 2.20 -1.12
CA ALA A 13 -12.55 2.57 -1.22
C ALA A 13 -13.11 3.16 0.10
N GLY A 14 -12.58 2.73 1.25
CA GLY A 14 -12.95 3.31 2.54
C GLY A 14 -12.30 4.66 2.84
N PHE A 15 -11.18 5.04 2.19
CA PHE A 15 -10.63 6.39 2.33
C PHE A 15 -11.54 7.45 1.71
N ASP A 16 -12.11 7.16 0.54
CA ASP A 16 -12.96 8.09 -0.20
C ASP A 16 -14.27 8.46 0.54
N THR A 17 -14.73 7.64 1.49
CA THR A 17 -15.98 7.86 2.24
C THR A 17 -15.79 8.60 3.57
N THR A 18 -14.56 8.69 4.09
CA THR A 18 -14.26 9.31 5.41
C THR A 18 -14.24 10.84 5.40
N ALA A 19 -14.28 11.48 4.23
CA ALA A 19 -14.12 12.93 4.12
C ALA A 19 -15.33 13.75 4.61
N ASP A 20 -16.53 13.16 4.82
CA ASP A 20 -17.74 13.97 5.02
C ASP A 20 -18.78 13.49 6.06
N SER A 21 -18.65 12.33 6.71
CA SER A 21 -19.67 11.89 7.67
C SER A 21 -19.18 10.72 8.52
N GLY A 22 -19.78 10.45 9.69
CA GLY A 22 -19.45 9.33 10.59
C GLY A 22 -19.53 7.90 10.01
N TYR A 23 -19.62 7.77 8.68
CA TYR A 23 -19.42 6.60 7.81
C TYR A 23 -17.93 6.29 7.57
N GLY A 24 -17.09 6.42 8.61
CA GLY A 24 -15.69 5.99 8.54
C GLY A 24 -15.45 4.66 9.24
N VAL A 25 -16.23 4.37 10.29
CA VAL A 25 -16.01 3.24 11.20
C VAL A 25 -16.52 1.92 10.59
N LYS A 26 -17.66 1.95 9.88
CA LYS A 26 -18.23 0.75 9.27
C LYS A 26 -17.35 0.27 8.10
N GLU A 27 -16.80 1.21 7.35
CA GLU A 27 -15.96 1.00 6.19
C GLU A 27 -14.57 0.49 6.61
N ALA A 28 -14.04 0.99 7.73
CA ALA A 28 -12.85 0.42 8.38
C ALA A 28 -13.10 -1.04 8.79
N ALA A 29 -14.22 -1.32 9.47
CA ALA A 29 -14.57 -2.68 9.89
C ALA A 29 -14.80 -3.62 8.70
N ASP A 30 -15.46 -3.16 7.63
CA ASP A 30 -15.66 -3.92 6.40
C ASP A 30 -14.32 -4.18 5.69
N ALA A 31 -13.40 -3.21 5.67
CA ALA A 31 -12.06 -3.39 5.11
C ALA A 31 -11.24 -4.41 5.91
N VAL A 32 -11.24 -4.32 7.25
CA VAL A 32 -10.58 -5.29 8.13
C VAL A 32 -11.18 -6.69 7.96
N SER A 33 -12.51 -6.80 7.89
CA SER A 33 -13.20 -8.08 7.66
C SER A 33 -12.79 -8.71 6.32
N ARG A 34 -12.76 -7.94 5.23
CA ARG A 34 -12.33 -8.44 3.91
C ARG A 34 -10.85 -8.81 3.87
N ILE A 35 -10.00 -8.09 4.60
CA ILE A 35 -8.60 -8.47 4.75
C ILE A 35 -8.50 -9.81 5.49
N ALA A 36 -9.20 -9.96 6.62
CA ALA A 36 -9.23 -11.20 7.39
C ALA A 36 -9.75 -12.41 6.58
N GLU A 37 -10.81 -12.25 5.80
CA GLU A 37 -11.34 -13.29 4.91
C GLU A 37 -10.32 -13.74 3.85
N ALA A 38 -9.63 -12.78 3.23
CA ALA A 38 -8.56 -13.08 2.30
C ALA A 38 -7.39 -13.78 3.01
N THR A 39 -7.04 -13.35 4.23
CA THR A 39 -6.01 -13.99 5.06
C THR A 39 -6.35 -15.44 5.38
N VAL A 40 -7.61 -15.75 5.71
CA VAL A 40 -8.06 -17.14 5.91
C VAL A 40 -7.91 -17.97 4.64
N ARG A 41 -8.14 -17.37 3.46
CA ARG A 41 -8.12 -18.08 2.18
C ARG A 41 -6.72 -18.30 1.60
N TYR A 42 -5.85 -17.30 1.71
CA TYR A 42 -4.53 -17.29 1.04
C TYR A 42 -3.36 -17.40 2.03
N GLY A 43 -3.58 -17.18 3.33
CA GLY A 43 -2.55 -17.13 4.35
C GLY A 43 -1.90 -15.74 4.46
N SER A 44 -1.59 -15.34 5.69
CA SER A 44 -0.96 -14.04 5.99
C SER A 44 0.40 -13.88 5.34
N ASP A 45 1.21 -14.95 5.33
CA ASP A 45 2.54 -14.92 4.71
C ASP A 45 2.47 -14.61 3.21
N GLN A 46 1.64 -15.32 2.46
CA GLN A 46 1.52 -15.12 1.01
C GLN A 46 1.01 -13.72 0.66
N LEU A 47 0.04 -13.21 1.43
CA LEU A 47 -0.52 -11.89 1.19
C LEU A 47 0.45 -10.79 1.60
N GLY A 48 1.06 -10.86 2.78
CA GLY A 48 2.05 -9.90 3.25
C GLY A 48 3.23 -9.77 2.29
N ARG A 49 3.79 -10.91 1.84
CA ARG A 49 4.87 -10.92 0.82
C ARG A 49 4.40 -10.32 -0.51
N GLY A 50 3.17 -10.61 -0.93
CA GLY A 50 2.56 -9.98 -2.11
C GLY A 50 2.40 -8.46 -1.97
N THR A 51 2.01 -7.98 -0.80
CA THR A 51 1.83 -6.56 -0.50
C THR A 51 3.17 -5.81 -0.52
N VAL A 52 4.25 -6.39 0.04
CA VAL A 52 5.61 -5.82 -0.01
C VAL A 52 6.04 -5.57 -1.45
N VAL A 53 5.87 -6.57 -2.32
CA VAL A 53 6.25 -6.48 -3.74
C VAL A 53 5.44 -5.39 -4.44
N LEU A 54 4.11 -5.41 -4.30
CA LEU A 54 3.23 -4.43 -4.92
C LEU A 54 3.48 -3.00 -4.44
N LEU A 55 3.75 -2.81 -3.15
CA LEU A 55 4.10 -1.51 -2.58
C LEU A 55 5.39 -0.97 -3.20
N GLY A 56 6.41 -1.82 -3.33
CA GLY A 56 7.65 -1.46 -4.02
C GLY A 56 7.44 -1.05 -5.48
N GLN A 57 6.65 -1.82 -6.22
CA GLN A 57 6.31 -1.53 -7.62
C GLN A 57 5.52 -0.21 -7.73
N ALA A 58 4.50 -0.02 -6.89
CA ALA A 58 3.68 1.19 -6.88
C ALA A 58 4.54 2.44 -6.63
N VAL A 59 5.43 2.39 -5.64
CA VAL A 59 6.38 3.46 -5.33
C VAL A 59 7.31 3.75 -6.52
N ARG A 60 7.87 2.71 -7.14
CA ARG A 60 8.76 2.89 -8.31
C ARG A 60 8.04 3.47 -9.52
N SER A 61 6.76 3.16 -9.69
CA SER A 61 5.92 3.66 -10.78
C SER A 61 5.59 5.15 -10.68
N MET A 62 5.84 5.78 -9.52
CA MET A 62 5.46 7.17 -9.26
C MET A 62 6.18 8.16 -10.18
N GLY A 63 5.42 8.94 -10.94
CA GLY A 63 6.00 9.90 -11.86
C GLY A 63 6.85 9.21 -12.94
N THR A 64 6.42 8.04 -13.44
CA THR A 64 6.92 7.48 -14.71
C THR A 64 6.01 7.84 -15.89
N GLY A 65 4.87 8.48 -15.64
CA GLY A 65 3.89 8.90 -16.63
C GLY A 65 4.07 10.36 -17.07
N PRO A 66 2.97 11.08 -17.33
CA PRO A 66 3.01 12.48 -17.78
C PRO A 66 3.77 13.44 -16.85
N ALA A 67 4.03 13.06 -15.60
CA ALA A 67 4.73 13.85 -14.60
C ALA A 67 6.21 13.45 -14.38
N ALA A 68 6.84 12.77 -15.35
CA ALA A 68 8.20 12.26 -15.21
C ALA A 68 9.26 13.33 -14.93
N ASP A 69 9.07 14.53 -15.47
CA ASP A 69 9.91 15.71 -15.24
C ASP A 69 9.88 16.19 -13.77
N ARG A 70 8.82 15.86 -13.02
CA ARG A 70 8.62 16.28 -11.62
C ARG A 70 8.84 15.16 -10.60
N ARG A 71 9.32 13.99 -11.02
CA ARG A 71 9.45 12.79 -10.17
C ARG A 71 10.14 13.08 -8.83
N ALA A 72 11.27 13.78 -8.85
CA ALA A 72 12.04 14.06 -7.63
C ALA A 72 11.23 14.89 -6.60
N HIS A 73 10.46 15.87 -7.05
CA HIS A 73 9.59 16.67 -6.19
C HIS A 73 8.41 15.84 -5.66
N LEU A 74 7.81 15.01 -6.51
CA LEU A 74 6.70 14.14 -6.14
C LEU A 74 7.10 13.11 -5.08
N VAL A 75 8.25 12.48 -5.22
CA VAL A 75 8.80 11.52 -4.25
C VAL A 75 9.01 12.16 -2.88
N SER A 76 9.54 13.40 -2.85
CA SER A 76 9.76 14.13 -1.60
C SER A 76 8.43 14.47 -0.90
N SER A 77 7.46 15.01 -1.64
CA SER A 77 6.13 15.32 -1.11
C SER A 77 5.38 14.07 -0.66
N PHE A 78 5.45 13.00 -1.44
CA PHE A 78 4.79 11.73 -1.15
C PHE A 78 5.23 11.14 0.18
N THR A 79 6.54 11.10 0.47
CA THR A 79 7.04 10.43 1.67
C THR A 79 6.47 11.08 2.94
N LYS A 80 6.43 12.42 2.97
CA LYS A 80 5.83 13.15 4.07
C LYS A 80 4.31 12.92 4.14
N THR A 81 3.62 13.07 3.02
CA THR A 81 2.16 12.87 2.96
C THR A 81 1.75 11.46 3.37
N LEU A 82 2.50 10.44 2.96
CA LEU A 82 2.25 9.05 3.35
C LEU A 82 2.42 8.87 4.86
N ALA A 83 3.52 9.37 5.43
CA ALA A 83 3.77 9.27 6.87
C ALA A 83 2.68 9.98 7.70
N ASP A 84 2.28 11.19 7.28
CA ASP A 84 1.20 11.96 7.93
C ASP A 84 -0.14 11.21 7.84
N LYS A 85 -0.50 10.67 6.65
CA LYS A 85 -1.75 9.91 6.46
C LYS A 85 -1.75 8.61 7.26
N LEU A 86 -0.65 7.83 7.24
CA LEU A 86 -0.54 6.59 8.03
C LEU A 86 -0.65 6.87 9.53
N THR A 87 -0.05 7.95 10.01
CA THR A 87 -0.19 8.38 11.41
C THR A 87 -1.65 8.71 11.73
N GLY A 88 -2.34 9.46 10.86
CA GLY A 88 -3.77 9.72 11.03
C GLY A 88 -4.64 8.46 11.01
N LEU A 89 -4.24 7.41 10.27
CA LEU A 89 -4.92 6.11 10.28
C LEU A 89 -4.79 5.39 11.63
N THR A 90 -3.73 5.63 12.41
CA THR A 90 -3.63 5.06 13.77
C THR A 90 -4.71 5.57 14.72
N GLU A 91 -5.22 6.77 14.48
CA GLU A 91 -6.29 7.37 15.29
C GLU A 91 -7.67 7.04 14.73
N THR A 92 -7.81 7.06 13.39
CA THR A 92 -9.10 6.87 12.74
C THR A 92 -9.45 5.40 12.61
N TRP A 93 -8.51 4.54 12.22
CA TRP A 93 -8.70 3.12 11.94
C TRP A 93 -7.66 2.25 12.71
N PRO A 94 -7.72 2.22 14.05
CA PRO A 94 -6.72 1.53 14.88
C PRO A 94 -6.66 0.01 14.67
N ASP A 95 -7.76 -0.60 14.21
CA ASP A 95 -7.79 -2.04 13.86
C ASP A 95 -7.11 -2.36 12.52
N LEU A 96 -6.81 -1.33 11.71
CA LEU A 96 -6.09 -1.48 10.45
C LEU A 96 -4.61 -1.06 10.57
N VAL A 97 -4.30 0.01 11.28
CA VAL A 97 -2.93 0.52 11.37
C VAL A 97 -2.56 0.79 12.83
N GLU A 98 -1.61 0.03 13.35
CA GLU A 98 -1.03 0.29 14.66
C GLU A 98 0.29 1.08 14.53
N ALA A 99 0.55 1.96 15.50
CA ALA A 99 1.77 2.75 15.52
C ALA A 99 3.05 1.88 15.55
N ALA A 100 2.96 0.67 16.10
CA ALA A 100 4.07 -0.28 16.18
C ALA A 100 4.52 -0.82 14.81
N ASP A 101 3.64 -0.81 13.80
CA ASP A 101 3.91 -1.36 12.46
C ASP A 101 4.52 -0.31 11.51
N LEU A 102 4.33 0.97 11.80
CA LEU A 102 4.79 2.08 10.94
C LEU A 102 6.30 2.07 10.65
N PRO A 103 7.22 1.73 11.58
CA PRO A 103 8.65 1.68 11.28
C PRO A 103 8.99 0.74 10.12
N MET A 104 8.33 -0.41 10.02
CA MET A 104 8.58 -1.36 8.94
C MET A 104 8.05 -0.84 7.60
N VAL A 105 6.84 -0.27 7.60
CA VAL A 105 6.25 0.35 6.41
C VAL A 105 7.14 1.48 5.88
N HIS A 106 7.58 2.40 6.74
CA HIS A 106 8.47 3.48 6.37
C HIS A 106 9.79 2.98 5.79
N LYS A 107 10.33 1.88 6.34
CA LYS A 107 11.57 1.30 5.85
C LYS A 107 11.42 0.69 4.45
N VAL A 108 10.35 -0.08 4.21
CA VAL A 108 10.04 -0.65 2.88
C VAL A 108 9.86 0.46 1.84
N VAL A 109 9.07 1.48 2.16
CA VAL A 109 8.85 2.63 1.27
C VAL A 109 10.16 3.38 1.01
N GLY A 110 10.96 3.62 2.05
CA GLY A 110 12.26 4.29 1.90
C GLY A 110 13.24 3.53 1.01
N LEU A 111 13.30 2.20 1.14
CA LEU A 111 14.11 1.35 0.28
C LEU A 111 13.60 1.37 -1.17
N ALA A 112 12.28 1.30 -1.37
CA ALA A 112 11.68 1.40 -2.70
C ALA A 112 12.02 2.74 -3.38
N MET A 113 11.95 3.84 -2.63
CA MET A 113 12.33 5.18 -3.10
C MET A 113 13.81 5.31 -3.43
N ALA A 114 14.68 4.65 -2.67
CA ALA A 114 16.11 4.56 -2.96
C ALA A 114 16.44 3.65 -4.16
N GLY A 115 15.43 3.05 -4.80
CA GLY A 115 15.60 2.24 -6.00
C GLY A 115 15.92 0.77 -5.72
N HIS A 116 15.80 0.30 -4.47
CA HIS A 116 15.93 -1.12 -4.19
C HIS A 116 14.77 -1.89 -4.84
N THR A 117 15.11 -2.90 -5.63
CA THR A 117 14.13 -3.72 -6.36
C THR A 117 13.73 -4.95 -5.56
N ASP A 118 14.65 -5.52 -4.79
CA ASP A 118 14.45 -6.74 -4.02
C ASP A 118 14.04 -6.47 -2.56
N LEU A 119 12.88 -5.84 -2.40
CA LEU A 119 12.34 -5.50 -1.08
C LEU A 119 11.86 -6.74 -0.32
N LEU A 120 11.44 -7.78 -1.05
CA LEU A 120 10.95 -9.00 -0.44
C LEU A 120 12.09 -9.77 0.23
N THR A 121 13.23 -9.95 -0.45
CA THR A 121 14.40 -10.58 0.18
C THR A 121 14.86 -9.82 1.41
N TRP A 122 14.92 -8.48 1.34
CA TRP A 122 15.25 -7.67 2.52
C TRP A 122 14.23 -7.88 3.66
N ARG A 123 12.94 -7.93 3.34
CA ARG A 123 11.91 -8.12 4.38
C ARG A 123 11.97 -9.53 4.98
N ASP A 124 12.21 -10.55 4.18
CA ASP A 124 12.27 -11.95 4.64
C ASP A 124 13.39 -12.17 5.69
N GLU A 125 14.41 -11.30 5.78
CA GLU A 125 15.45 -11.33 6.84
C GLU A 125 14.88 -11.14 8.26
N PHE A 126 13.70 -10.55 8.40
CA PHE A 126 13.03 -10.30 9.68
C PHE A 126 12.00 -11.38 10.04
N GLY A 127 11.97 -12.48 9.29
CA GLY A 127 11.02 -13.58 9.46
C GLY A 127 9.67 -13.32 8.78
N PRO A 128 8.62 -14.10 9.11
CA PRO A 128 7.30 -13.93 8.52
C PRO A 128 6.73 -12.51 8.73
N VAL A 129 5.87 -12.06 7.81
CA VAL A 129 5.15 -10.78 7.95
C VAL A 129 4.03 -10.94 8.99
N PRO A 130 4.06 -10.23 10.13
CA PRO A 130 2.96 -10.22 11.09
C PRO A 130 1.69 -9.62 10.49
N GLU A 131 0.54 -9.96 11.08
CA GLU A 131 -0.76 -9.48 10.61
C GLU A 131 -0.89 -7.95 10.65
N GLY A 132 -0.52 -7.30 11.76
CA GLY A 132 -0.54 -5.83 11.86
C GLY A 132 0.34 -5.16 10.80
N GLU A 133 1.53 -5.71 10.57
CA GLU A 133 2.42 -5.21 9.53
C GLU A 133 1.83 -5.35 8.12
N HIS A 134 1.21 -6.50 7.81
CA HIS A 134 0.48 -6.69 6.55
C HIS A 134 -0.58 -5.60 6.40
N HIS A 135 -1.41 -5.38 7.43
CA HIS A 135 -2.51 -4.41 7.38
C HIS A 135 -1.97 -3.00 7.11
N ALA A 136 -0.93 -2.60 7.84
CA ALA A 136 -0.26 -1.31 7.66
C ALA A 136 0.37 -1.17 6.26
N MET A 137 1.00 -2.22 5.72
CA MET A 137 1.51 -2.22 4.35
C MET A 137 0.40 -2.16 3.30
N THR A 138 -0.75 -2.77 3.57
CA THR A 138 -1.92 -2.72 2.68
C THR A 138 -2.50 -1.31 2.64
N ALA A 139 -2.59 -0.64 3.80
CA ALA A 139 -2.95 0.77 3.88
C ALA A 139 -1.94 1.66 3.13
N ALA A 140 -0.65 1.40 3.29
CA ALA A 140 0.38 2.13 2.55
C ALA A 140 0.28 1.93 1.03
N LEU A 141 -0.01 0.70 0.57
CA LEU A 141 -0.23 0.40 -0.85
C LEU A 141 -1.46 1.12 -1.38
N ALA A 142 -2.56 1.14 -0.64
CA ALA A 142 -3.78 1.87 -0.99
C ALA A 142 -3.52 3.38 -1.16
N LEU A 143 -2.83 4.00 -0.20
CA LEU A 143 -2.44 5.42 -0.24
C LEU A 143 -1.46 5.72 -1.38
N THR A 144 -0.52 4.81 -1.64
CA THR A 144 0.43 4.93 -2.76
C THR A 144 -0.32 4.89 -4.09
N ALA A 145 -1.27 3.98 -4.24
CA ALA A 145 -2.09 3.88 -5.44
C ALA A 145 -2.96 5.12 -5.67
N GLU A 146 -3.56 5.68 -4.62
CA GLU A 146 -4.29 6.95 -4.67
C GLU A 146 -3.38 8.09 -5.17
N PHE A 147 -2.17 8.20 -4.62
CA PHE A 147 -1.20 9.22 -5.03
C PHE A 147 -0.76 9.06 -6.49
N VAL A 148 -0.45 7.84 -6.92
CA VAL A 148 -0.07 7.57 -8.32
C VAL A 148 -1.22 7.92 -9.27
N ASP A 149 -2.46 7.57 -8.92
CA ASP A 149 -3.63 7.93 -9.72
C ASP A 149 -3.88 9.44 -9.76
N LEU A 150 -3.61 10.16 -8.67
CA LEU A 150 -3.67 11.62 -8.62
C LEU A 150 -2.64 12.28 -9.55
N VAL A 151 -1.43 11.71 -9.61
CA VAL A 151 -0.30 12.28 -10.36
C VAL A 151 -0.34 11.91 -11.85
N ASP A 152 -0.57 10.63 -12.13
CA ASP A 152 -0.44 10.05 -13.47
C ASP A 152 -1.79 9.74 -14.14
N GLY A 153 -2.89 10.02 -13.44
CA GLY A 153 -4.26 9.92 -13.93
C GLY A 153 -5.02 8.69 -13.40
N PRO A 154 -6.36 8.69 -13.48
CA PRO A 154 -7.20 7.66 -12.87
C PRO A 154 -6.82 6.23 -13.29
N GLY A 155 -6.65 5.34 -12.30
CA GLY A 155 -6.30 3.94 -12.49
C GLY A 155 -4.90 3.68 -13.03
N ALA A 156 -4.01 4.68 -13.08
CA ALA A 156 -2.64 4.52 -13.53
C ALA A 156 -1.86 3.49 -12.71
N CYS A 157 -2.03 3.49 -11.38
CA CYS A 157 -1.34 2.54 -10.52
C CYS A 157 -1.74 1.10 -10.84
N GLY A 158 -3.05 0.82 -10.83
CA GLY A 158 -3.58 -0.52 -11.10
C GLY A 158 -3.18 -1.04 -12.48
N ARG A 159 -3.28 -0.22 -13.53
CA ARG A 159 -2.85 -0.63 -14.88
C ARG A 159 -1.37 -1.02 -14.93
N ARG A 160 -0.50 -0.28 -14.24
CA ARG A 160 0.95 -0.57 -14.23
C ARG A 160 1.27 -1.83 -13.43
N LEU A 161 0.70 -1.97 -12.23
CA LEU A 161 0.88 -3.16 -11.41
C LEU A 161 0.40 -4.42 -12.14
N LEU A 162 -0.76 -4.36 -12.79
CA LEU A 162 -1.27 -5.49 -13.58
C LEU A 162 -0.36 -5.81 -14.78
N ALA A 163 0.13 -4.79 -15.50
CA ALA A 163 1.06 -5.00 -16.62
C ALA A 163 2.41 -5.61 -16.16
N GLU A 164 2.94 -5.19 -15.00
CA GLU A 164 4.16 -5.79 -14.44
C GLU A 164 3.93 -7.25 -14.03
N LEU A 165 2.79 -7.57 -13.42
CA LEU A 165 2.42 -8.94 -13.07
C LEU A 165 2.27 -9.84 -14.31
N GLU A 166 1.76 -9.31 -15.42
CA GLU A 166 1.68 -10.05 -16.68
C GLU A 166 3.06 -10.31 -17.30
N ASN A 167 4.00 -9.37 -17.16
CA ASN A 167 5.37 -9.52 -17.66
C ASN A 167 6.20 -10.50 -16.81
N ASP A 168 5.98 -10.57 -15.50
CA ASP A 168 6.68 -11.50 -14.61
C ASP A 168 6.20 -12.97 -14.75
N LEU A 169 5.07 -13.19 -15.43
CA LEU A 169 4.48 -14.51 -15.70
C LEU A 169 4.78 -15.05 -17.11
N GLY A 170 5.41 -14.25 -17.98
CA GLY A 170 5.77 -14.62 -19.36
C GLY A 170 7.22 -15.04 -19.50
#